data_AF-A0A829H5Z1-F1
#
_entry.id   AF-A0A829H5Z1-F1
#
_cell.length_a   1.000
_cell.length_b   1.000
_cell.length_c   1.000
_cell.angle_alpha   90.00
_cell.angle_beta   90.00
_cell.angle_gamma   90.00
#
_symmetry.space_group_name_H-M   'P 1'
#
loop_
_entity.id
_entity.type
_entity.pdbx_description
1 polymer ?
#
loop_
_entity_poly.entity_id
_entity_poly.type
_entity_poly.pdbx_seq_one_letter_code
_entity_poly.pdbx_strand_id
1 'polypeptide(L)'
;MVVEPRLYSETALAANTFENFNLIRLHGQTIGDLQFYGQGAGKYPTANAIVQDLYDILENAPHLDRSFDQPLHFDANLNVTDYVLRADPMTFAMFNDRETEIVNDRLVIKQIPTGDMHKLMRGVLAIDADAFMAAIGDSELAAKDVLHQQDQEVIG
;
A
#
# COMPACT_ATOMS: atom_id res chain seq x y z
N MET A 1 -11.39 2.49 4.78
CA MET A 1 -9.93 2.40 4.59
C MET A 1 -9.50 0.98 4.92
N VAL A 2 -8.61 0.38 4.13
CA VAL A 2 -8.00 -0.90 4.47
C VAL A 2 -6.62 -0.64 5.05
N VAL A 3 -6.26 -1.36 6.12
CA VAL A 3 -4.94 -1.34 6.73
C VAL A 3 -4.51 -2.80 6.90
N GLU A 4 -3.30 -3.12 6.46
CA GLU A 4 -2.77 -4.48 6.46
C GLU A 4 -1.24 -4.50 6.52
N PRO A 5 -0.61 -5.59 7.00
CA PRO A 5 0.82 -5.80 6.85
C PRO A 5 1.21 -5.92 5.37
N ARG A 6 2.31 -5.27 4.99
CA ARG A 6 2.82 -5.31 3.62
C ARG A 6 4.33 -5.54 3.62
N LEU A 7 4.80 -6.45 2.76
CA LEU A 7 6.21 -6.75 2.57
C LEU A 7 6.79 -5.83 1.51
N TYR A 8 7.89 -5.17 1.82
CA TYR A 8 8.63 -4.37 0.86
C TYR A 8 10.02 -4.97 0.65
N SER A 9 10.61 -4.70 -0.52
CA SER A 9 12.03 -4.93 -0.74
C SER A 9 12.85 -4.18 0.32
N GLU A 10 13.97 -4.76 0.76
CA GLU A 10 14.89 -4.09 1.70
C GLU A 10 15.42 -2.76 1.16
N THR A 11 15.43 -2.59 -0.17
CA THR A 11 15.83 -1.34 -0.83
C THR A 11 14.75 -0.27 -0.86
N ALA A 12 13.51 -0.60 -0.49
CA ALA A 12 12.39 0.33 -0.56
C ALA A 12 12.46 1.39 0.54
N LEU A 13 12.07 2.64 0.25
CA LEU A 13 12.00 3.69 1.27
C LEU A 13 10.99 3.33 2.37
N ALA A 14 9.89 2.65 2.00
CA ALA A 14 8.92 2.13 2.97
C ALA A 14 9.53 1.11 3.95
N ALA A 15 10.50 0.30 3.50
CA ALA A 15 11.21 -0.66 4.37
C ALA A 15 12.27 0.01 5.27
N ASN A 16 12.73 1.21 4.88
CA ASN A 16 13.76 1.98 5.58
C ASN A 16 13.20 3.17 6.38
N THR A 17 11.90 3.17 6.64
CA THR A 17 11.23 4.17 7.48
C THR A 17 11.15 3.64 8.91
N PHE A 18 12.02 4.16 9.79
CA PHE A 18 12.19 3.65 11.15
C PHE A 18 11.62 4.58 12.23
N GLU A 19 11.41 4.01 13.42
CA GLU A 19 11.04 4.74 14.64
C GLU A 19 9.74 5.54 14.50
N ASN A 20 9.80 6.86 14.69
CA ASN A 20 8.66 7.78 14.62
C ASN A 20 8.59 8.53 13.28
N PHE A 21 9.37 8.12 12.28
CA PHE A 21 9.21 8.63 10.93
C PHE A 21 8.03 7.96 10.25
N ASN A 22 7.29 8.74 9.47
CA ASN A 22 6.23 8.27 8.60
C ASN A 22 6.62 8.52 7.14
N LEU A 23 6.14 7.65 6.27
CA LEU A 23 6.22 7.78 4.83
C LEU A 23 4.80 7.80 4.26
N ILE A 24 4.49 8.79 3.42
CA ILE A 24 3.24 8.87 2.67
C ILE A 24 3.58 8.81 1.19
N ARG A 25 3.02 7.84 0.46
CA ARG A 25 3.10 7.77 -1.00
C ARG A 25 1.78 8.22 -1.61
N LEU A 26 1.86 9.11 -2.59
CA LEU A 26 0.73 9.55 -3.41
C LEU A 26 1.05 9.27 -4.87
N HIS A 27 0.20 8.48 -5.52
CA HIS A 27 0.29 8.25 -6.95
C HIS A 27 -0.61 9.24 -7.69
N GLY A 28 -0.02 10.12 -8.49
CA GLY A 28 -0.76 11.02 -9.37
C GLY A 28 -0.62 10.57 -10.82
N GLN A 29 -1.73 10.56 -11.56
CA GLN A 29 -1.78 10.08 -12.95
C GLN A 29 -0.71 10.69 -13.86
N THR A 30 -0.39 11.98 -13.69
CA THR A 30 0.59 12.69 -14.53
C THR A 30 1.93 12.87 -13.85
N ILE A 31 1.96 13.04 -12.53
CA ILE A 31 3.18 13.35 -11.76
C ILE A 31 3.91 12.09 -11.26
N GLY A 32 3.28 10.92 -11.41
CA GLY A 32 3.79 9.66 -10.87
C GLY A 32 3.72 9.62 -9.35
N ASP A 33 4.66 8.90 -8.76
CA ASP A 33 4.72 8.71 -7.31
C ASP A 33 5.45 9.86 -6.60
N LEU A 34 4.75 10.49 -5.67
CA LEU A 34 5.30 11.42 -4.70
C LEU A 34 5.44 10.72 -3.35
N GLN A 35 6.59 10.88 -2.71
CA GLN A 35 6.88 10.29 -1.39
C GLN A 35 7.23 11.40 -0.40
N PHE A 36 6.50 11.47 0.71
CA PHE A 36 6.68 12.44 1.78
C PHE A 36 7.19 11.71 3.01
N TYR A 37 8.44 12.00 3.40
CA TYR A 37 9.13 11.38 4.52
C TYR A 37 9.43 12.41 5.61
N GLY A 38 9.13 12.09 6.86
CA GLY A 38 9.39 12.98 7.99
C GLY A 38 8.89 12.42 9.31
N GLN A 39 9.17 13.11 10.42
CA GLN A 39 8.67 12.69 11.74
C GLN A 39 7.14 12.82 11.78
N GLY A 40 6.46 11.69 11.99
CA GLY A 40 5.00 11.63 12.06
C GLY A 40 4.43 11.64 13.47
N ALA A 41 5.27 11.47 14.49
CA ALA A 41 4.87 11.50 15.89
C ALA A 41 5.93 12.18 16.77
N GLY A 42 5.49 12.72 17.90
CA GLY A 42 6.33 13.37 18.90
C GLY A 42 5.87 14.78 19.25
N LYS A 43 6.21 15.23 20.46
CA LYS A 43 5.71 16.51 20.98
C LYS A 43 6.05 17.71 20.09
N TYR A 44 7.25 17.75 19.50
CA TYR A 44 7.69 18.88 18.68
C TYR A 44 7.15 18.83 17.25
N PRO A 45 7.19 17.71 16.51
CA PRO A 45 6.58 17.62 15.18
C PRO A 45 5.09 17.97 15.20
N THR A 46 4.34 17.44 16.17
CA THR A 46 2.91 17.73 16.29
C THR A 46 2.65 19.19 16.69
N ALA A 47 3.42 19.76 17.63
CA ALA A 47 3.30 21.17 17.98
C ALA A 47 3.63 22.09 16.80
N ASN A 48 4.65 21.76 16.00
CA ASN A 48 5.02 22.52 14.82
C ASN A 48 3.88 22.58 13.81
N ALA A 49 3.22 21.45 13.51
CA ALA A 49 2.07 21.42 12.61
C ALA A 49 0.94 22.33 13.10
N ILE A 50 0.58 22.25 14.39
CA ILE A 50 -0.44 23.11 15.00
C ILE A 50 -0.08 24.60 14.87
N VAL A 51 1.19 24.96 15.13
CA VAL A 51 1.63 26.35 15.03
C VAL A 51 1.59 26.86 13.59
N GLN A 52 1.94 26.03 12.59
CA GLN A 52 1.81 26.38 11.18
C GLN A 52 0.35 26.62 10.80
N ASP A 53 -0.57 25.75 11.21
CA ASP A 53 -2.02 25.95 10.97
C ASP A 53 -2.52 27.28 11.57
N LEU A 54 -2.01 27.67 12.75
CA LEU A 54 -2.34 28.97 13.36
C LEU A 54 -1.82 30.16 12.55
N TYR A 55 -0.60 30.08 12.01
CA TYR A 55 -0.06 31.11 11.12
C TYR A 55 -0.88 31.23 9.84
N ASP A 56 -1.23 30.10 9.21
CA ASP A 56 -2.05 30.08 8.00
C ASP A 56 -3.41 30.76 8.22
N ILE A 57 -4.06 30.52 9.37
CA ILE A 57 -5.31 31.19 9.75
C ILE A 57 -5.11 32.70 9.94
N LEU A 58 -4.05 33.10 10.67
CA LEU A 58 -3.79 34.51 10.98
C LEU A 58 -3.44 35.32 9.72
N GLU A 59 -2.74 34.72 8.77
CA GLU A 59 -2.35 35.33 7.51
C GLU A 59 -3.44 35.21 6.43
N ASN A 60 -4.54 34.51 6.73
CA ASN A 60 -5.57 34.13 5.76
C ASN A 60 -4.93 33.52 4.51
N ALA A 61 -4.02 32.57 4.73
CA ALA A 61 -3.25 31.92 3.68
C ALA A 61 -4.19 31.26 2.66
N PRO A 62 -3.93 31.41 1.35
CA PRO A 62 -4.77 30.80 0.34
C PRO A 62 -4.60 29.27 0.38
N HIS A 63 -5.69 28.57 0.70
CA HIS A 63 -5.77 27.12 0.57
C HIS A 63 -6.52 26.73 -0.71
N LEU A 64 -6.28 25.51 -1.20
CA LEU A 64 -7.03 24.97 -2.33
C LEU A 64 -8.52 24.91 -1.94
N ASP A 65 -9.39 25.52 -2.73
CA ASP A 65 -10.83 25.34 -2.55
C ASP A 65 -11.18 23.88 -2.84
N ARG A 66 -11.69 23.19 -1.82
CA ARG A 66 -11.97 21.75 -1.85
C ARG A 66 -13.48 21.60 -1.79
N SER A 67 -14.11 21.26 -2.91
CA SER A 67 -15.50 20.79 -2.87
C SER A 67 -15.54 19.31 -2.50
N PHE A 68 -16.31 18.99 -1.47
CA PHE A 68 -16.59 17.61 -1.06
C PHE A 68 -17.95 17.12 -1.58
N ASP A 69 -18.44 17.75 -2.64
CA ASP A 69 -19.77 17.50 -3.20
C ASP A 69 -19.87 16.18 -3.96
N GLN A 70 -18.73 15.50 -4.18
CA GLN A 70 -18.69 14.19 -4.80
C GLN A 70 -18.85 13.08 -3.73
N PRO A 71 -19.90 12.25 -3.81
CA PRO A 71 -20.05 11.12 -2.89
C PRO A 71 -18.98 10.06 -3.20
N LEU A 72 -18.08 9.83 -2.24
CA LEU A 72 -17.11 8.75 -2.31
C LEU A 72 -17.64 7.53 -1.56
N HIS A 73 -17.58 6.36 -2.21
CA HIS A 73 -17.94 5.08 -1.61
C HIS A 73 -16.68 4.30 -1.29
N PHE A 74 -16.62 3.75 -0.08
CA PHE A 74 -15.54 2.85 0.28
C PHE A 74 -15.66 1.52 -0.47
N ASP A 75 -14.59 1.13 -1.16
CA ASP A 75 -14.44 -0.18 -1.77
C ASP A 75 -13.13 -0.83 -1.29
N ALA A 76 -13.25 -1.97 -0.60
CA ALA A 76 -12.09 -2.74 -0.13
C ALA A 76 -11.40 -3.52 -1.25
N ASN A 77 -12.04 -3.68 -2.41
CA ASN A 77 -11.53 -4.42 -3.56
C ASN A 77 -10.93 -3.50 -4.64
N LEU A 78 -10.78 -2.20 -4.34
CA LEU A 78 -10.17 -1.24 -5.26
C LEU A 78 -8.72 -1.59 -5.63
N ASN A 79 -8.01 -2.29 -4.73
CA ASN A 79 -6.64 -2.73 -4.95
C ASN A 79 -6.57 -4.26 -5.13
N VAL A 80 -5.74 -4.69 -6.09
CA VAL A 80 -5.43 -6.10 -6.38
C VAL A 80 -3.93 -6.28 -6.22
N THR A 81 -3.50 -7.29 -5.46
CA THR A 81 -2.08 -7.52 -5.20
C THR A 81 -1.78 -9.00 -4.93
N ASP A 82 -0.50 -9.34 -4.89
CA ASP A 82 -0.04 -10.65 -4.47
C ASP A 82 0.05 -10.69 -2.93
N TYR A 83 -0.16 -11.87 -2.35
CA TYR A 83 -0.06 -12.08 -0.91
C TYR A 83 0.87 -13.24 -0.60
N VAL A 84 1.53 -13.16 0.55
CA VAL A 84 2.12 -14.33 1.20
C VAL A 84 1.28 -14.71 2.42
N LEU A 85 1.05 -16.01 2.58
CA LEU A 85 0.34 -16.61 3.69
C LEU A 85 1.24 -17.64 4.37
N ARG A 86 1.42 -17.48 5.67
CA ARG A 86 1.95 -18.51 6.57
C ARG A 86 0.78 -19.02 7.41
N ALA A 87 0.36 -20.26 7.18
CA ALA A 87 -0.71 -20.92 7.92
C ALA A 87 -0.52 -22.44 7.86
N ASP A 88 -1.33 -23.18 8.62
CA ASP A 88 -1.50 -24.63 8.47
C ASP A 88 -1.82 -24.99 7.00
N PRO A 89 -1.05 -25.89 6.35
CA PRO A 89 -1.29 -26.31 4.97
C PRO A 89 -2.71 -26.82 4.70
N MET A 90 -3.45 -27.31 5.71
CA MET A 90 -4.86 -27.69 5.54
C MET A 90 -5.73 -26.52 5.09
N THR A 91 -5.39 -25.28 5.45
CA THR A 91 -6.16 -24.10 5.03
C THR A 91 -5.89 -23.69 3.59
N PHE A 92 -4.84 -24.23 2.95
CA PHE A 92 -4.48 -23.83 1.57
C PHE A 92 -5.55 -24.24 0.56
N ALA A 93 -6.35 -25.28 0.87
CA ALA A 93 -7.49 -25.68 0.07
C ALA A 93 -8.54 -24.56 -0.10
N MET A 94 -8.56 -23.54 0.77
CA MET A 94 -9.42 -22.36 0.65
C MET A 94 -9.06 -21.46 -0.55
N PHE A 95 -7.90 -21.68 -1.18
CA PHE A 95 -7.37 -20.86 -2.27
C PHE A 95 -7.26 -21.65 -3.59
N ASN A 96 -7.89 -22.82 -3.70
CA ASN A 96 -7.82 -23.69 -4.88
C ASN A 96 -8.40 -23.04 -6.17
N ASP A 97 -9.22 -22.01 -6.04
CA ASP A 97 -9.76 -21.22 -7.15
C ASP A 97 -8.82 -20.09 -7.60
N ARG A 98 -7.63 -19.99 -7.00
CA ARG A 98 -6.64 -18.93 -7.25
C ARG A 98 -5.35 -19.50 -7.83
N GLU A 99 -4.64 -18.64 -8.54
CA GLU A 99 -3.25 -18.90 -8.90
C GLU A 99 -2.39 -18.79 -7.63
N THR A 100 -1.71 -19.89 -7.29
CA THR A 100 -0.91 -20.01 -6.08
C THR A 100 0.41 -20.73 -6.33
N GLU A 101 1.40 -20.41 -5.50
CA GLU A 101 2.73 -21.03 -5.51
C GLU A 101 3.19 -21.26 -4.07
N ILE A 102 3.84 -22.39 -3.79
CA ILE A 102 4.46 -22.63 -2.48
C ILE A 102 5.93 -22.22 -2.54
N VAL A 103 6.32 -21.26 -1.70
CA VAL A 103 7.70 -20.75 -1.60
C VAL A 103 8.12 -20.76 -0.14
N ASN A 104 9.15 -21.53 0.21
CA ASN A 104 9.69 -21.64 1.58
C ASN A 104 8.60 -21.91 2.64
N ASP A 105 7.77 -22.94 2.42
CA ASP A 105 6.65 -23.34 3.29
C ASP A 105 5.57 -22.26 3.49
N ARG A 106 5.47 -21.31 2.56
CA ARG A 106 4.44 -20.28 2.54
C ARG A 106 3.66 -20.35 1.24
N LEU A 107 2.35 -20.09 1.32
CA LEU A 107 1.52 -19.99 0.14
C LEU A 107 1.59 -18.55 -0.39
N VAL A 108 2.02 -18.39 -1.63
CA VAL A 108 1.90 -17.14 -2.38
C VAL A 108 0.60 -17.19 -3.18
N ILE A 109 -0.26 -16.20 -3.01
CA ILE A 109 -1.53 -16.05 -3.75
C ILE A 109 -1.37 -14.88 -4.71
N LYS A 110 -1.65 -15.09 -5.99
CA LYS A 110 -1.46 -14.09 -7.04
C LYS A 110 -2.73 -13.28 -7.29
N GLN A 111 -2.55 -11.98 -7.48
CA GLN A 111 -3.56 -11.06 -8.04
C GLN A 111 -4.96 -11.20 -7.42
N ILE A 112 -5.05 -11.10 -6.09
CA ILE A 112 -6.32 -11.16 -5.36
C ILE A 112 -6.76 -9.76 -4.90
N PRO A 113 -8.06 -9.39 -5.03
CA PRO A 113 -8.58 -8.17 -4.44
C PRO A 113 -8.39 -8.16 -2.92
N THR A 114 -7.95 -7.02 -2.38
CA THR A 114 -7.59 -6.87 -0.96
C THR A 114 -8.73 -7.30 -0.02
N GLY A 115 -9.95 -6.82 -0.29
CA GLY A 115 -11.12 -7.16 0.52
C GLY A 115 -11.51 -8.63 0.46
N ASP A 116 -11.28 -9.31 -0.66
CA ASP A 116 -11.53 -10.75 -0.78
C ASP A 116 -10.47 -11.56 -0.04
N MET A 117 -9.20 -11.16 -0.12
CA MET A 117 -8.12 -11.77 0.69
C MET A 117 -8.42 -11.63 2.19
N HIS A 118 -8.87 -10.46 2.65
CA HIS A 118 -9.27 -10.25 4.04
C HIS A 118 -10.45 -11.13 4.46
N LYS A 119 -11.40 -11.41 3.56
CA LYS A 119 -12.51 -12.36 3.84
C LYS A 119 -11.98 -13.78 4.00
N LEU A 120 -11.11 -14.24 3.09
CA LEU A 120 -10.50 -15.57 3.14
C LEU A 120 -9.65 -15.73 4.40
N MET A 121 -8.87 -14.72 4.76
CA MET A 121 -8.04 -14.74 5.97
C MET A 121 -8.85 -14.93 7.25
N ARG A 122 -10.08 -14.38 7.33
CA ARG A 122 -10.97 -14.68 8.47
C ARG A 122 -11.36 -16.15 8.56
N GLY A 123 -11.52 -16.82 7.42
CA GLY A 123 -11.74 -18.28 7.37
C GLY A 123 -10.49 -19.05 7.79
N VAL A 124 -9.32 -18.64 7.33
CA VAL A 124 -8.03 -19.23 7.73
C VAL A 124 -7.83 -19.10 9.24
N LEU A 125 -8.03 -17.90 9.81
CA LEU A 125 -7.87 -17.62 11.24
C LEU A 125 -8.83 -18.41 12.14
N ALA A 126 -9.95 -18.90 11.60
CA ALA A 126 -10.87 -19.77 12.33
C ALA A 126 -10.35 -21.19 12.49
N ILE A 127 -9.38 -21.61 11.66
CA ILE A 127 -8.75 -22.94 11.68
C ILE A 127 -7.35 -22.86 12.31
N ASP A 128 -6.58 -21.84 11.91
CA ASP A 128 -5.23 -21.57 12.41
C ASP A 128 -5.16 -20.15 12.95
N ALA A 129 -5.26 -20.02 14.29
CA ALA A 129 -5.25 -18.74 14.98
C ALA A 129 -3.89 -18.01 14.89
N ASP A 130 -2.81 -18.74 14.58
CA ASP A 130 -1.46 -18.19 14.42
C ASP A 130 -1.14 -17.85 12.96
N ALA A 131 -2.10 -18.02 12.05
CA ALA A 131 -1.93 -17.69 10.64
C ALA A 131 -1.57 -16.21 10.46
N PHE A 132 -0.68 -15.93 9.51
CA PHE A 132 -0.25 -14.58 9.16
C PHE A 132 -0.27 -14.38 7.65
N MET A 133 -0.83 -13.25 7.22
CA MET A 133 -0.75 -12.81 5.83
C MET A 133 -0.07 -11.44 5.74
N ALA A 134 0.59 -11.20 4.61
CA ALA A 134 1.02 -9.87 4.22
C ALA A 134 0.85 -9.69 2.71
N ALA A 135 0.36 -8.53 2.31
CA ALA A 135 0.41 -8.12 0.92
C ALA A 135 1.86 -7.96 0.47
N ILE A 136 2.14 -8.20 -0.81
CA ILE A 136 3.45 -7.93 -1.39
C ILE A 136 3.42 -6.50 -1.94
N GLY A 137 4.32 -5.68 -1.42
CA GLY A 137 4.56 -4.31 -1.87
C GLY A 137 5.07 -4.28 -3.29
N ASP A 138 4.66 -3.25 -4.03
CA ASP A 138 5.21 -3.00 -5.35
C ASP A 138 6.72 -2.81 -5.19
N SER A 139 7.53 -3.42 -6.06
CA SER A 139 8.96 -3.12 -6.02
C SER A 139 9.13 -1.67 -6.46
N GLU A 140 9.78 -0.85 -5.63
CA GLU A 140 10.11 0.55 -5.98
C GLU A 140 11.00 0.64 -7.24
N LEU A 141 11.55 -0.50 -7.67
CA LEU A 141 12.38 -0.70 -8.86
C LEU A 141 11.64 -1.36 -10.04
N ALA A 142 10.35 -1.69 -9.93
CA ALA A 142 9.53 -1.97 -11.11
C ALA A 142 9.08 -0.64 -11.73
N ALA A 143 10.05 0.14 -12.18
CA ALA A 143 9.92 0.80 -13.48
C ALA A 143 9.79 -0.30 -14.56
N LYS A 144 8.68 -1.05 -14.51
CA LYS A 144 8.27 -1.87 -15.64
C LYS A 144 7.82 -0.88 -16.70
N ASP A 145 8.60 -0.84 -17.78
CA ASP A 145 8.20 -0.38 -19.11
C ASP A 145 8.33 1.12 -19.47
N VAL A 146 9.39 1.80 -19.02
CA VAL A 146 9.91 2.98 -19.79
C VAL A 146 10.78 2.53 -20.98
N LEU A 147 11.26 1.28 -20.99
CA LEU A 147 12.06 0.72 -22.09
C LEU A 147 11.23 0.22 -23.29
N HIS A 148 9.89 0.22 -23.23
CA HIS A 148 9.04 -0.18 -24.35
C HIS A 148 8.34 0.97 -25.09
N GLN A 149 8.64 2.24 -24.75
CA GLN A 149 8.18 3.40 -25.51
C GLN A 149 9.28 4.16 -26.27
N GLN A 150 10.54 3.69 -26.24
CA GLN A 150 11.63 4.31 -27.04
C GLN A 150 11.84 3.68 -28.43
N ASP A 151 11.13 2.62 -28.79
CA ASP A 151 11.27 1.93 -30.10
C ASP A 151 10.12 2.21 -31.10
N GLN A 152 9.41 3.33 -30.99
CA GLN A 152 8.44 3.77 -32.01
C GLN A 152 8.65 5.17 -32.61
N GLU A 153 9.80 5.82 -32.35
CA GLU A 153 10.19 7.05 -33.06
C GLU A 153 11.51 6.88 -33.83
N VAL A 154 11.64 5.84 -34.66
CA VAL A 154 12.51 5.90 -35.84
C VAL A 154 11.93 5.03 -36.97
N ILE A 155 11.03 5.60 -37.75
CA ILE A 155 10.87 5.22 -39.15
C ILE A 155 10.72 6.53 -39.93
N GLY A 156 11.66 6.76 -40.85
CA GLY A 156 11.75 7.99 -41.65
C GLY A 156 10.76 8.06 -42.80
#